data_AF-A0A2P8VTP7-F1
#
_entry.id   AF-A0A2P8VTP7-F1
#
_cell.length_a   1.000
_cell.length_b   1.000
_cell.length_c   1.000
_cell.angle_alpha   90.00
_cell.angle_beta   90.00
_cell.angle_gamma   90.00
#
_symmetry.space_group_name_H-M   'P 1'
#
loop_
_entity.id
_entity.type
_entity.pdbx_description
1 polymer ?
#
loop_
_entity_poly.entity_id
_entity_poly.type
_entity_poly.pdbx_seq_one_letter_code
_entity_poly.pdbx_strand_id
1 'polypeptide(L)'
;MAPLETTEVRWMRPGPLPEGVSHWFRALAAVARPAESRQDRYLLLPDHADLGIKLREGRLEIKPRVADLGVHSFGSKIVGRVETWQKWSFDLRQNPVEPLVQLPARWIAVEKTRQIKAYRLGEGQSLVPVPPIATGETGCEVEIAEIFAFNQPWYSIGLEATGPAAEQESILQRLASILQPLGRDGLLTLEHSHSYPSWLAERG
;
A
#
# COMPACT_ATOMS: atom_id res chain seq x y z
N MET A 1 20.77 8.67 2.59
CA MET A 1 20.14 7.48 1.98
C MET A 1 19.26 7.97 0.85
N ALA A 2 19.37 7.43 -0.35
CA ALA A 2 18.48 7.81 -1.44
C ALA A 2 17.06 7.30 -1.15
N PRO A 3 16.01 8.09 -1.41
CA PRO A 3 14.64 7.61 -1.30
C PRO A 3 14.34 6.42 -2.22
N LEU A 4 13.39 5.59 -1.80
CA LEU A 4 12.79 4.57 -2.67
C LEU A 4 11.55 5.13 -3.35
N GLU A 5 11.48 5.05 -4.67
CA GLU A 5 10.31 5.42 -5.46
C GLU A 5 9.48 4.20 -5.83
N THR A 6 8.17 4.28 -5.67
CA THR A 6 7.21 3.22 -5.98
C THR A 6 5.96 3.78 -6.65
N THR A 7 5.40 3.03 -7.60
CA THR A 7 4.10 3.34 -8.19
C THR A 7 3.06 2.40 -7.60
N GLU A 8 1.97 2.95 -7.12
CA GLU A 8 1.01 2.25 -6.26
C GLU A 8 -0.43 2.48 -6.73
N VAL A 9 -1.27 1.46 -6.52
CA VAL A 9 -2.73 1.59 -6.52
C VAL A 9 -3.27 0.82 -5.33
N ARG A 10 -4.28 1.38 -4.66
CA ARG A 10 -4.83 0.79 -3.44
C ARG A 10 -6.31 1.06 -3.33
N TRP A 11 -7.03 0.06 -2.86
CA TRP A 11 -8.42 0.15 -2.48
C TRP A 11 -8.56 -0.05 -0.97
N MET A 12 -9.29 0.83 -0.30
CA MET A 12 -9.60 0.77 1.12
C MET A 12 -11.10 0.71 1.32
N ARG A 13 -11.56 -0.24 2.14
CA ARG A 13 -12.99 -0.43 2.41
C ARG A 13 -13.26 -0.61 3.90
N PRO A 14 -14.41 -0.13 4.40
CA PRO A 14 -14.81 -0.36 5.77
C PRO A 14 -15.19 -1.83 5.98
N GLY A 15 -15.08 -2.30 7.22
CA GLY A 15 -15.41 -3.67 7.62
C GLY A 15 -14.20 -4.60 7.70
N PRO A 16 -14.41 -5.85 8.14
CA PRO A 16 -13.36 -6.86 8.17
C PRO A 16 -12.97 -7.32 6.76
N LEU A 17 -11.77 -7.88 6.62
CA LEU A 17 -11.31 -8.46 5.36
C LEU A 17 -12.22 -9.63 4.95
N PRO A 18 -12.87 -9.58 3.76
CA PRO A 18 -13.78 -10.64 3.33
C PRO A 18 -13.05 -11.98 3.15
N GLU A 19 -13.69 -13.08 3.55
CA GLU A 19 -13.11 -14.42 3.43
C GLU A 19 -12.72 -14.76 1.98
N GLY A 20 -13.51 -14.34 0.99
CA GLY A 20 -13.21 -14.52 -0.42
C GLY A 20 -11.89 -13.86 -0.85
N VAL A 21 -11.58 -12.67 -0.32
CA VAL A 21 -10.30 -11.98 -0.57
C VAL A 21 -9.16 -12.75 0.10
N SER A 22 -9.34 -13.17 1.35
CA SER A 22 -8.34 -13.98 2.07
C SER A 22 -8.05 -15.31 1.37
N HIS A 23 -9.09 -15.99 0.87
CA HIS A 23 -8.97 -17.24 0.12
C HIS A 23 -8.24 -17.03 -1.21
N TRP A 24 -8.65 -16.03 -1.99
CA TRP A 24 -7.97 -15.63 -3.23
C TRP A 24 -6.49 -15.36 -2.99
N PHE A 25 -6.16 -14.58 -1.96
CA PHE A 25 -4.78 -14.20 -1.66
C PHE A 25 -3.95 -15.43 -1.31
N ARG A 26 -4.49 -16.36 -0.48
CA ARG A 26 -3.81 -17.63 -0.17
C ARG A 26 -3.57 -18.48 -1.41
N ALA A 27 -4.53 -18.55 -2.33
CA ALA A 27 -4.45 -19.33 -3.56
C ALA A 27 -3.43 -18.81 -4.59
N LEU A 28 -2.96 -17.56 -4.46
CA LEU A 28 -1.90 -17.01 -5.32
C LEU A 28 -0.61 -17.85 -5.24
N ALA A 29 0.02 -18.12 -6.39
CA ALA A 29 1.20 -18.99 -6.49
C ALA A 29 2.42 -18.52 -5.67
N ALA A 30 2.58 -17.21 -5.47
CA ALA A 30 3.68 -16.68 -4.68
C ALA A 30 3.54 -17.07 -3.20
N VAL A 31 4.67 -17.37 -2.57
CA VAL A 31 4.73 -17.58 -1.11
C VAL A 31 4.57 -16.23 -0.43
N ALA A 32 3.60 -16.13 0.47
CA ALA A 32 3.41 -14.92 1.25
C ALA A 32 4.56 -14.73 2.23
N ARG A 33 4.94 -13.47 2.48
CA ARG A 33 5.68 -13.12 3.70
C ARG A 33 4.88 -13.57 4.93
N PRO A 34 5.55 -13.91 6.05
CA PRO A 34 4.87 -14.05 7.32
C PRO A 34 3.98 -12.83 7.57
N ALA A 35 2.76 -13.08 8.06
CA ALA A 35 1.86 -11.99 8.39
C ALA A 35 2.54 -11.07 9.41
N GLU A 36 2.49 -9.77 9.15
CA GLU A 36 3.12 -8.76 9.99
C GLU A 36 2.00 -7.93 10.63
N SER A 37 1.82 -8.09 11.95
CA SER A 37 0.93 -7.27 12.78
C SER A 37 1.72 -6.17 13.47
N ARG A 38 1.23 -4.94 13.40
CA ARG A 38 1.88 -3.79 14.02
C ARG A 38 0.91 -2.62 14.25
N GLN A 39 1.36 -1.65 15.03
CA GLN A 39 0.70 -0.36 15.19
C GLN A 39 1.61 0.76 14.65
N ASP A 40 1.14 1.47 13.63
CA ASP A 40 1.78 2.66 13.09
C ASP A 40 1.02 3.89 13.63
N ARG A 41 1.70 5.02 13.87
CA ARG A 41 1.04 6.31 14.18
C ARG A 41 1.19 7.25 13.01
N TYR A 42 0.09 7.65 12.38
CA TYR A 42 0.08 8.57 11.25
C TYR A 42 -0.20 9.99 11.72
N LEU A 43 0.53 10.96 11.17
CA LEU A 43 0.18 12.36 11.32
C LEU A 43 -0.96 12.68 10.35
N LEU A 44 -2.07 13.15 10.91
CA LEU A 44 -3.25 13.60 10.19
C LEU A 44 -3.00 14.98 9.59
N LEU A 45 -3.09 15.05 8.27
CA LEU A 45 -2.96 16.27 7.48
C LEU A 45 -4.18 16.41 6.55
N PRO A 46 -5.31 16.97 7.04
CA PRO A 46 -6.58 16.97 6.30
C PRO A 46 -6.50 17.61 4.91
N ASP A 47 -5.67 18.64 4.75
CA ASP A 47 -5.51 19.36 3.48
C ASP A 47 -4.37 18.80 2.59
N HIS A 48 -3.71 17.70 3.01
CA HIS A 48 -2.53 17.15 2.34
C HIS A 48 -2.64 15.63 2.13
N ALA A 49 -3.47 15.24 1.17
CA ALA A 49 -3.58 13.86 0.70
C ALA A 49 -2.36 13.38 -0.13
N ASP A 50 -1.42 14.29 -0.41
CA ASP A 50 -0.17 14.05 -1.14
C ASP A 50 1.03 13.78 -0.23
N LEU A 51 0.85 13.76 1.10
CA LEU A 51 1.95 13.58 2.04
C LEU A 51 1.58 12.64 3.19
N GLY A 52 2.22 11.47 3.24
CA GLY A 52 2.13 10.55 4.37
C GLY A 52 3.29 10.74 5.34
N ILE A 53 3.00 10.99 6.61
CA ILE A 53 4.02 10.98 7.67
C ILE A 53 3.58 10.00 8.75
N LYS A 54 4.47 9.08 9.14
CA LYS A 54 4.16 8.11 10.19
C LYS A 54 5.37 7.73 11.03
N LEU A 55 5.07 7.36 12.27
CA LEU A 55 6.01 6.75 13.21
C LEU A 55 5.73 5.25 13.28
N ARG A 56 6.81 4.47 13.19
CA ARG A 56 6.77 3.01 13.24
C ARG A 56 8.02 2.49 13.92
N GLU A 57 7.88 1.80 15.05
CA GLU A 57 8.96 1.05 15.71
C GLU A 57 10.29 1.84 15.86
N GLY A 58 10.19 3.12 16.26
CA GLY A 58 11.36 4.00 16.39
C GLY A 58 11.90 4.57 15.08
N ARG A 59 11.14 4.50 13.99
CA ARG A 59 11.44 5.15 12.70
C ARG A 59 10.38 6.19 12.36
N LEU A 60 10.83 7.28 11.73
CA LEU A 60 9.97 8.24 11.04
C LEU A 60 10.02 7.93 9.54
N GLU A 61 8.86 7.63 8.95
CA GLU A 61 8.71 7.48 7.51
C GLU A 61 7.94 8.68 6.96
N ILE A 62 8.46 9.27 5.88
CA ILE A 62 7.84 10.35 5.13
C ILE A 62 7.67 9.86 3.69
N LYS A 63 6.44 9.90 3.18
CA LYS A 63 6.06 9.50 1.82
C LYS A 63 5.31 10.63 1.11
N PRO A 64 5.97 11.58 0.43
CA PRO A 64 5.29 12.45 -0.53
C PRO A 64 4.88 11.68 -1.78
N ARG A 65 3.76 12.09 -2.37
CA ARG A 65 3.35 11.74 -3.73
C ARG A 65 4.15 12.62 -4.69
N VAL A 66 4.92 12.00 -5.57
CA VAL A 66 5.74 12.70 -6.57
C VAL A 66 5.05 12.76 -7.93
N ALA A 67 4.11 11.85 -8.21
CA ALA A 67 3.26 11.93 -9.38
C ALA A 67 1.86 11.36 -9.08
N ASP A 68 0.86 11.96 -9.72
CA ASP A 68 -0.50 11.44 -9.80
C ASP A 68 -0.73 11.04 -11.26
N LEU A 69 -0.80 9.73 -11.51
CA LEU A 69 -0.94 9.17 -12.86
C LEU A 69 -2.42 9.07 -13.27
N GLY A 70 -3.34 9.52 -12.41
CA GLY A 70 -4.77 9.55 -12.69
C GLY A 70 -5.45 8.19 -12.53
N VAL A 71 -6.59 8.03 -13.19
CA VAL A 71 -7.46 6.86 -13.05
C VAL A 71 -7.14 5.83 -14.12
N HIS A 72 -6.85 4.60 -13.69
CA HIS A 72 -6.57 3.46 -14.55
C HIS A 72 -7.67 2.42 -14.49
N SER A 73 -7.92 1.79 -15.62
CA SER A 73 -8.74 0.58 -15.72
C SER A 73 -7.83 -0.64 -15.81
N PHE A 74 -8.03 -1.61 -14.93
CA PHE A 74 -7.29 -2.88 -14.91
C PHE A 74 -8.20 -4.01 -15.36
N GLY A 75 -8.71 -3.92 -16.59
CA GLY A 75 -9.83 -4.74 -17.06
C GLY A 75 -11.18 -4.05 -16.88
N SER A 76 -12.28 -4.76 -17.10
CA SER A 76 -13.62 -4.15 -17.23
C SER A 76 -14.30 -3.77 -15.90
N LYS A 77 -13.81 -4.25 -14.76
CA LYS A 77 -14.46 -4.09 -13.46
C LYS A 77 -13.54 -3.61 -12.33
N ILE A 78 -12.29 -3.29 -12.67
CA ILE A 78 -11.28 -2.88 -11.69
C ILE A 78 -10.79 -1.51 -12.12
N VAL A 79 -11.01 -0.52 -11.26
CA VAL A 79 -10.67 0.87 -11.52
C VAL A 79 -10.03 1.46 -10.27
N GLY A 80 -8.88 2.12 -10.43
CA GLY A 80 -8.18 2.75 -9.31
C GLY A 80 -7.33 3.93 -9.75
N ARG A 81 -7.04 4.83 -8.81
CA ARG A 81 -6.11 5.93 -8.99
C ARG A 81 -4.69 5.45 -8.78
N VAL A 82 -3.83 5.69 -9.75
CA VAL A 82 -2.42 5.27 -9.71
C VAL A 82 -1.57 6.48 -9.34
N GLU A 83 -0.67 6.28 -8.38
CA GLU A 83 0.15 7.35 -7.82
C GLU A 83 1.58 6.86 -7.64
N THR A 84 2.55 7.74 -7.88
CA THR A 84 3.96 7.48 -7.59
C THR A 84 4.35 8.18 -6.30
N TRP A 85 4.98 7.42 -5.41
CA TRP A 85 5.36 7.84 -4.06
C TRP A 85 6.86 7.70 -3.88
N GLN A 86 7.43 8.63 -3.12
CA GLN A 86 8.83 8.57 -2.73
C GLN A 86 8.92 8.35 -1.23
N LYS A 87 9.67 7.35 -0.78
CA LYS A 87 9.77 6.99 0.64
C LYS A 87 11.12 7.36 1.21
N TRP A 88 11.10 8.21 2.22
CA TRP A 88 12.21 8.44 3.14
C TRP A 88 11.96 7.72 4.47
N SER A 89 13.01 7.13 5.04
CA SER A 89 12.96 6.46 6.34
C SER A 89 14.14 6.93 7.18
N PHE A 90 13.84 7.43 8.37
CA PHE A 90 14.81 7.93 9.33
C PHE A 90 14.77 7.07 10.59
N ASP A 91 15.92 6.56 11.02
CA ASP A 91 16.04 5.80 12.25
C ASP A 91 16.18 6.76 13.44
N LEU A 92 15.16 6.82 14.29
CA LEU A 92 15.15 7.67 15.47
C LEU A 92 15.69 6.95 16.71
N ARG A 93 16.04 5.66 16.64
CA ARG A 93 16.52 4.92 17.82
C ARG A 93 17.89 5.41 18.31
N GLN A 94 18.69 5.98 17.41
CA GLN A 94 20.01 6.53 17.74
C GLN A 94 19.93 7.95 18.33
N ASN A 95 18.85 8.68 18.03
CA ASN A 95 18.55 10.00 18.57
C ASN A 95 17.07 10.02 18.93
N PRO A 96 16.68 9.37 20.05
CA PRO A 96 15.30 9.22 20.42
C PRO A 96 14.70 10.62 20.60
N VAL A 97 13.67 10.92 19.81
CA VAL A 97 12.83 12.08 20.05
C VAL A 97 11.97 11.73 21.28
N GLU A 98 12.46 12.09 22.47
CA GLU A 98 11.74 11.95 23.73
C GLU A 98 10.36 12.64 23.69
N PRO A 99 9.40 12.03 24.40
CA PRO A 99 8.45 11.19 23.73
C PRO A 99 7.46 12.04 22.92
N LEU A 100 7.33 11.67 21.67
CA LEU A 100 6.13 11.84 20.85
C LEU A 100 4.86 11.22 21.54
N VAL A 101 4.89 10.90 22.83
CA VAL A 101 3.76 10.51 23.68
C VAL A 101 2.90 11.71 24.07
N GLN A 102 3.39 12.95 23.90
CA GLN A 102 2.56 14.17 23.95
C GLN A 102 2.18 14.70 22.57
N LEU A 103 2.21 13.84 21.55
CA LEU A 103 1.84 14.24 20.21
C LEU A 103 0.43 14.84 20.21
N PRO A 104 0.23 16.06 19.65
CA PRO A 104 -1.08 16.71 19.61
C PRO A 104 -2.13 15.81 18.95
N ALA A 105 -3.40 16.14 19.13
CA ALA A 105 -4.61 15.40 18.70
C ALA A 105 -4.67 14.98 17.21
N ARG A 106 -3.63 15.24 16.43
CA ARG A 106 -3.49 14.91 15.01
C ARG A 106 -2.68 13.63 14.75
N TRP A 107 -2.28 12.84 15.74
CA TRP A 107 -1.64 11.54 15.49
C TRP A 107 -2.60 10.38 15.69
N ILE A 108 -2.93 9.70 14.60
CA ILE A 108 -3.91 8.61 14.58
C ILE A 108 -3.17 7.29 14.65
N ALA A 109 -3.52 6.45 15.63
CA ALA A 109 -3.07 5.08 15.69
C ALA A 109 -3.79 4.25 14.62
N VAL A 110 -3.01 3.50 13.85
CA VAL A 110 -3.50 2.58 12.83
C VAL A 110 -2.87 1.22 13.10
N GLU A 111 -3.68 0.29 13.57
CA GLU A 111 -3.29 -1.11 13.71
C GLU A 111 -3.42 -1.78 12.34
N LYS A 112 -2.42 -2.56 11.97
CA LYS A 112 -2.37 -3.20 10.67
C LYS A 112 -1.80 -4.61 10.79
N THR A 113 -2.53 -5.58 10.27
CA THR A 113 -2.05 -6.94 9.97
C THR A 113 -2.03 -7.11 8.47
N ARG A 114 -0.85 -7.28 7.89
CA ARG A 114 -0.69 -7.38 6.43
C ARG A 114 -0.06 -8.68 5.98
N GLN A 115 -0.40 -9.07 4.75
CA GLN A 115 0.24 -10.15 4.02
C GLN A 115 0.67 -9.63 2.66
N ILE A 116 1.89 -9.98 2.24
CA ILE A 116 2.48 -9.53 0.99
C ILE A 116 2.95 -10.72 0.18
N LYS A 117 2.66 -10.70 -1.11
CA LYS A 117 3.18 -11.61 -2.13
C LYS A 117 3.86 -10.79 -3.22
N ALA A 118 4.94 -11.31 -3.80
CA ALA A 118 5.74 -10.58 -4.77
C ALA A 118 5.81 -11.30 -6.11
N TYR A 119 5.83 -10.51 -7.19
CA TYR A 119 5.86 -10.99 -8.56
C TYR A 119 6.80 -10.15 -9.42
N ARG A 120 7.32 -10.76 -10.48
CA ARG A 120 8.03 -10.09 -11.57
C ARG A 120 7.40 -10.45 -12.91
N LEU A 121 7.70 -9.65 -13.92
CA LEU A 121 7.40 -9.99 -15.31
C LEU A 121 8.53 -10.86 -15.84
N GLY A 122 8.19 -12.09 -16.25
CA GLY A 122 9.08 -12.99 -16.97
C GLY A 122 9.00 -12.80 -18.48
N GLU A 123 9.62 -13.72 -19.21
CA GLU A 123 9.52 -13.77 -20.68
C GLU A 123 8.05 -13.87 -21.13
N GLY A 124 7.73 -13.19 -22.23
CA GLY A 124 6.37 -13.14 -22.76
C GLY A 124 5.35 -12.48 -21.82
N GLN A 125 5.80 -11.67 -20.85
CA GLN A 125 4.96 -10.99 -19.86
C GLN A 125 4.24 -11.93 -18.89
N SER A 126 4.76 -13.15 -18.74
CA SER A 126 4.30 -14.11 -17.73
C SER A 126 4.53 -13.55 -16.32
N LEU A 127 3.62 -13.88 -15.40
CA LEU A 127 3.75 -13.45 -14.01
C LEU A 127 4.53 -14.50 -13.23
N VAL A 128 5.74 -14.14 -12.80
CA VAL A 128 6.64 -15.06 -12.09
C VAL A 128 6.57 -14.75 -10.60
N PRO A 129 6.13 -15.68 -9.75
CA PRO A 129 6.17 -15.51 -8.30
C PRO A 129 7.63 -15.45 -7.84
N VAL A 130 7.94 -14.50 -6.96
CA VAL A 130 9.30 -14.32 -6.43
C VAL A 130 9.27 -14.16 -4.91
N PRO A 131 10.42 -14.34 -4.23
CA PRO A 131 10.59 -13.90 -2.86
C PRO A 131 10.33 -12.39 -2.70
N PRO A 132 10.24 -11.90 -1.45
CA PRO A 132 10.28 -10.47 -1.12
C PRO A 132 11.21 -9.65 -2.02
N ILE A 133 10.69 -8.60 -2.65
CA ILE A 133 11.48 -7.73 -3.51
C ILE A 133 12.48 -6.96 -2.64
N ALA A 134 13.77 -7.11 -2.92
CA ALA A 134 14.80 -6.37 -2.22
C ALA A 134 14.86 -4.91 -2.71
N THR A 135 15.42 -4.02 -1.89
CA THR A 135 15.58 -2.61 -2.26
C THR A 135 16.37 -2.49 -3.57
N GLY A 136 15.79 -1.79 -4.55
CA GLY A 136 16.41 -1.58 -5.86
C GLY A 136 16.11 -2.66 -6.90
N GLU A 137 15.40 -3.74 -6.52
CA GLU A 137 14.95 -4.75 -7.48
C GLU A 137 13.62 -4.34 -8.13
N THR A 138 13.44 -4.77 -9.37
CA THR A 138 12.20 -4.58 -10.15
C THR A 138 11.17 -5.65 -9.80
N GLY A 139 9.91 -5.25 -9.68
CA GLY A 139 8.77 -6.15 -9.51
C GLY A 139 7.53 -5.43 -9.00
N CYS A 140 6.52 -6.19 -8.60
CA CYS A 140 5.34 -5.66 -7.91
C CYS A 140 4.97 -6.53 -6.71
N GLU A 141 4.67 -5.85 -5.61
CA GLU A 141 4.07 -6.47 -4.43
C GLU A 141 2.54 -6.38 -4.54
N VAL A 142 1.89 -7.47 -4.15
CA VAL A 142 0.44 -7.55 -3.92
C VAL A 142 0.25 -7.61 -2.41
N GLU A 143 -0.45 -6.64 -1.85
CA GLU A 143 -0.71 -6.54 -0.40
C GLU A 143 -2.21 -6.70 -0.14
N ILE A 144 -2.54 -7.51 0.86
CA ILE A 144 -3.80 -7.39 1.60
C ILE A 144 -3.49 -6.96 3.04
N ALA A 145 -4.35 -6.15 3.62
CA ALA A 145 -4.20 -5.74 5.01
C ALA A 145 -5.55 -5.62 5.72
N GLU A 146 -5.64 -6.21 6.91
CA GLU A 146 -6.64 -5.88 7.91
C GLU A 146 -6.15 -4.67 8.69
N ILE A 147 -7.02 -3.68 8.88
CA ILE A 147 -6.68 -2.38 9.44
C ILE A 147 -7.71 -2.05 10.53
N PHE A 148 -7.27 -1.53 11.67
CA PHE A 148 -8.15 -0.94 12.67
C PHE A 148 -7.70 0.48 12.97
N ALA A 149 -8.59 1.43 12.72
CA ALA A 149 -8.36 2.86 12.91
C ALA A 149 -9.70 3.57 13.09
N PHE A 150 -9.71 4.74 13.74
CA PHE A 150 -10.95 5.48 14.02
C PHE A 150 -12.03 4.62 14.69
N ASN A 151 -11.61 3.72 15.58
CA ASN A 151 -12.48 2.79 16.30
C ASN A 151 -13.37 1.91 15.39
N GLN A 152 -12.92 1.60 14.18
CA GLN A 152 -13.65 0.74 13.26
C GLN A 152 -12.70 -0.13 12.42
N PRO A 153 -13.13 -1.33 12.01
CA PRO A 153 -12.35 -2.18 11.13
C PRO A 153 -12.39 -1.68 9.68
N TRP A 154 -11.29 -1.89 8.98
CA TRP A 154 -11.08 -1.63 7.57
C TRP A 154 -10.26 -2.77 6.97
N TYR A 155 -10.26 -2.86 5.65
CA TYR A 155 -9.26 -3.63 4.93
C TYR A 155 -8.79 -2.89 3.69
N SER A 156 -7.62 -3.30 3.19
CA SER A 156 -7.10 -2.81 1.93
C SER A 156 -6.55 -3.92 1.05
N ILE A 157 -6.60 -3.67 -0.26
CA ILE A 157 -5.95 -4.45 -1.31
C ILE A 157 -5.09 -3.46 -2.09
N GLY A 158 -3.84 -3.78 -2.38
CA GLY A 158 -2.95 -2.86 -3.08
C GLY A 158 -1.90 -3.55 -3.94
N LEU A 159 -1.43 -2.81 -4.94
CA LEU A 159 -0.26 -3.11 -5.74
C LEU A 159 0.80 -2.03 -5.50
N GLU A 160 2.05 -2.44 -5.33
CA GLU A 160 3.21 -1.54 -5.19
C GLU A 160 4.33 -2.01 -6.13
N ALA A 161 4.55 -1.28 -7.22
CA ALA A 161 5.57 -1.56 -8.21
C ALA A 161 6.88 -0.81 -7.89
N THR A 162 7.99 -1.52 -8.02
CA THR A 162 9.35 -1.02 -7.84
C THR A 162 10.18 -1.31 -9.10
N GLY A 163 11.26 -0.56 -9.28
CA GLY A 163 12.17 -0.67 -10.43
C GLY A 163 12.49 0.70 -11.02
N PRO A 164 13.04 0.78 -12.23
CA PRO A 164 13.25 2.04 -12.94
C PRO A 164 11.93 2.82 -13.05
N ALA A 165 11.94 4.12 -12.71
CA ALA A 165 10.75 4.98 -12.67
C ALA A 165 9.88 4.86 -13.93
N ALA A 166 10.51 4.87 -15.10
CA ALA A 166 9.85 4.79 -16.41
C ALA A 166 9.13 3.45 -16.67
N GLU A 167 9.40 2.40 -15.89
CA GLU A 167 8.83 1.07 -16.07
C GLU A 167 7.74 0.73 -15.06
N GLN A 168 7.68 1.43 -13.91
CA GLN A 168 6.85 1.04 -12.77
C GLN A 168 5.35 1.00 -13.10
N GLU A 169 4.85 2.00 -13.83
CA GLU A 169 3.44 2.06 -14.25
C GLU A 169 3.07 0.88 -15.16
N SER A 170 3.91 0.56 -16.15
CA SER A 170 3.72 -0.58 -17.05
C SER A 170 3.76 -1.92 -16.29
N ILE A 171 4.68 -2.06 -15.32
CA ILE A 171 4.76 -3.23 -14.45
C ILE A 171 3.47 -3.41 -13.67
N LEU A 172 3.00 -2.33 -13.01
CA LEU A 172 1.77 -2.34 -12.23
C LEU A 172 0.56 -2.70 -13.10
N GLN A 173 0.43 -2.09 -14.28
CA GLN A 173 -0.67 -2.34 -15.21
C GLN A 173 -0.74 -3.81 -15.65
N ARG A 174 0.42 -4.43 -15.91
CA ARG A 174 0.49 -5.85 -16.33
C ARG A 174 0.19 -6.80 -15.17
N LEU A 175 0.71 -6.50 -13.98
CA LEU A 175 0.52 -7.32 -12.78
C LEU A 175 -0.88 -7.23 -12.18
N ALA A 176 -1.62 -6.17 -12.50
CA ALA A 176 -3.02 -6.03 -12.08
C ALA A 176 -3.95 -7.13 -12.62
N SER A 177 -3.51 -7.93 -13.60
CA SER A 177 -4.22 -9.15 -14.01
C SER A 177 -4.39 -10.18 -12.86
N ILE A 178 -3.55 -10.16 -11.82
CA ILE A 178 -3.72 -10.97 -10.60
C ILE A 178 -5.02 -10.64 -9.87
N LEU A 179 -5.50 -9.41 -10.00
CA LEU A 179 -6.70 -8.91 -9.32
C LEU A 179 -8.01 -9.29 -10.03
N GLN A 180 -7.97 -9.83 -11.27
CA GLN A 180 -9.19 -10.11 -12.06
C GLN A 180 -10.28 -10.90 -11.32
N PRO A 181 -9.96 -11.93 -10.51
CA PRO A 181 -10.97 -12.67 -9.76
C PRO A 181 -11.79 -11.78 -8.81
N LEU A 182 -11.20 -10.71 -8.26
CA LEU A 182 -11.85 -9.80 -7.31
C LEU A 182 -12.73 -8.74 -7.97
N GLY A 183 -12.56 -8.49 -9.28
CA GLY A 183 -13.33 -7.48 -10.00
C GLY A 183 -14.82 -7.79 -10.10
N ARG A 184 -15.22 -9.06 -9.93
CA ARG A 184 -16.64 -9.47 -10.07
C ARG A 184 -17.53 -8.94 -8.95
N ASP A 185 -16.97 -8.71 -7.78
CA ASP A 185 -17.70 -8.40 -6.56
C ASP A 185 -17.75 -6.88 -6.27
N GLY A 186 -17.31 -6.04 -7.21
CA GLY A 186 -17.30 -4.58 -7.05
C GLY A 186 -16.37 -4.09 -5.92
N LEU A 187 -15.37 -4.90 -5.55
CA LEU A 187 -14.46 -4.59 -4.45
C LEU A 187 -13.42 -3.52 -4.81
N LEU A 188 -13.10 -3.40 -6.11
CA LEU A 188 -11.97 -2.61 -6.61
C LEU A 188 -12.46 -1.46 -7.51
N THR A 189 -13.30 -0.59 -6.95
CA THR A 189 -13.88 0.57 -7.66
C THR A 189 -13.13 1.87 -7.33
N LEU A 190 -13.28 2.87 -8.20
CA LEU A 190 -12.66 4.19 -8.00
C LEU A 190 -13.06 4.84 -6.67
N GLU A 191 -14.32 4.69 -6.24
CA GLU A 191 -14.84 5.24 -4.98
C GLU A 191 -14.03 4.78 -3.75
N HIS A 192 -13.50 3.56 -3.80
CA HIS A 192 -12.71 2.97 -2.72
C HIS A 192 -11.21 3.11 -2.95
N SER A 193 -10.78 3.75 -4.04
CA SER A 193 -9.38 3.83 -4.42
C SER A 193 -8.66 4.94 -3.65
N HIS A 194 -8.07 4.58 -2.51
CA HIS A 194 -7.42 5.51 -1.60
C HIS A 194 -6.00 5.06 -1.23
N SER A 195 -5.07 6.00 -1.28
CA SER A 195 -3.82 5.92 -0.54
C SER A 195 -4.06 6.14 0.96
N TYR A 196 -3.10 5.82 1.82
CA TYR A 196 -3.24 6.09 3.25
C TYR A 196 -3.47 7.58 3.57
N PRO A 197 -2.71 8.53 2.99
CA PRO A 197 -2.93 9.94 3.28
C PRO A 197 -4.31 10.44 2.84
N SER A 198 -4.78 10.07 1.64
CA SER A 198 -6.13 10.43 1.18
C SER A 198 -7.23 9.83 2.06
N TRP A 199 -7.13 8.55 2.39
CA TRP A 199 -8.08 7.88 3.29
C TRP A 199 -8.16 8.53 4.68
N LEU A 200 -7.01 8.92 5.25
CA LEU A 200 -6.95 9.62 6.54
C LEU A 200 -7.53 11.04 6.45
N ALA A 201 -7.19 11.78 5.39
CA ALA A 201 -7.64 13.16 5.18
C ALA A 201 -9.16 13.29 5.10
N GLU A 202 -9.84 12.34 4.44
CA GLU A 202 -11.31 12.30 4.33
C GLU A 202 -12.03 12.04 5.66
N ARG A 203 -11.31 11.59 6.69
CA ARG A 203 -11.87 11.14 7.99
C ARG A 203 -11.40 11.97 9.18
N GLY A 204 -10.53 12.95 8.92
CA GLY A 204 -9.90 13.81 9.91
C GLY A 204 -10.52 15.18 10.08
#